data_AF-A0A445DV72-F1
#
_entry.id   AF-A0A445DV72-F1
#
_cell.length_a   1.000
_cell.length_b   1.000
_cell.length_c   1.000
_cell.angle_alpha   90.00
_cell.angle_beta   90.00
_cell.angle_gamma   90.00
#
_symmetry.space_group_name_H-M   'P 1'
#
loop_
_entity.id
_entity.type
_entity.pdbx_description
1 polymer ?
#
loop_
_entity_poly.entity_id
_entity_poly.type
_entity_poly.pdbx_seq_one_letter_code
_entity_poly.pdbx_strand_id
1 'polypeptide(L)' 'METKSKFLGKWSHSWEGPFQIIGTFSGNAYQIKDIDSEKVINSINGKYLKHFYCWKT' A
#
# COMPACT_ATOMS: atom_id res chain seq x y z
N MET A 1 -14.15 -3.38 -11.05
CA MET A 1 -13.49 -4.70 -11.28
C MET A 1 -12.31 -4.41 -12.18
N GLU A 2 -11.11 -4.39 -11.64
CA GLU A 2 -9.93 -3.93 -12.38
C GLU A 2 -9.48 -5.04 -13.33
N THR A 3 -9.56 -4.79 -14.63
CA THR A 3 -9.17 -5.72 -15.68
C THR A 3 -7.66 -5.86 -15.70
N LYS A 4 -7.13 -6.85 -14.97
CA LYS A 4 -5.70 -7.18 -15.02
C LYS A 4 -5.29 -7.50 -16.46
N SER A 5 -4.50 -6.60 -17.06
CA SER A 5 -3.95 -6.80 -18.39
C SER A 5 -3.03 -8.03 -18.38
N LYS A 6 -3.47 -9.10 -19.05
CA LYS A 6 -2.69 -10.34 -19.24
C LYS A 6 -1.33 -10.09 -19.91
N PHE A 7 -1.17 -8.95 -20.57
CA PHE A 7 0.05 -8.56 -21.28
C PHE A 7 1.24 -8.27 -20.34
N LEU A 8 0.99 -7.80 -19.11
CA LEU A 8 2.06 -7.46 -18.16
C LEU A 8 2.39 -8.60 -17.17
N GLY A 9 1.63 -9.69 -17.15
CA GLY A 9 1.91 -10.89 -16.33
C GLY A 9 2.48 -10.57 -14.93
N LYS A 10 3.54 -11.28 -14.53
CA LYS A 10 4.29 -11.13 -13.26
C LYS A 10 4.87 -9.73 -12.98
N TRP A 11 4.87 -8.83 -13.97
CA TRP A 11 5.41 -7.47 -13.88
C TRP A 11 4.36 -6.41 -13.58
N SER A 12 3.08 -6.81 -13.48
CA SER A 12 2.05 -5.91 -12.96
C SER A 12 2.27 -5.70 -11.45
N HIS A 13 2.52 -4.46 -11.04
CA HIS A 13 2.63 -4.10 -9.63
C HIS A 13 1.30 -4.46 -8.94
N SER A 14 1.33 -5.45 -8.05
CA SER A 14 0.17 -5.86 -7.24
C SER A 14 0.04 -5.06 -5.95
N TRP A 15 0.67 -3.88 -5.90
CA TRP A 15 0.62 -2.99 -4.75
C TRP A 15 -0.72 -2.27 -4.78
N GLU A 16 -1.47 -2.37 -3.68
CA GLU A 16 -2.61 -1.49 -3.45
C GLU A 16 -2.09 -0.06 -3.25
N GLY A 17 -2.97 0.93 -3.48
CA GLY A 17 -2.63 2.34 -3.64
C GLY A 17 -1.81 2.99 -2.52
N PRO A 18 -1.57 4.31 -2.60
CA PRO A 18 -0.82 4.99 -1.56
C PRO A 18 -1.63 4.99 -0.26
N PHE A 19 -0.98 4.60 0.84
CA PHE A 19 -1.54 4.65 2.19
C PHE A 19 -0.74 5.60 3.06
N GLN A 20 -1.42 6.19 4.04
CA GLN A 20 -0.80 6.97 5.10
C GLN A 20 -0.58 6.08 6.32
N ILE A 21 0.63 6.08 6.88
CA ILE A 21 0.90 5.44 8.18
C ILE A 21 0.33 6.34 9.28
N ILE A 22 -0.58 5.80 10.09
CA ILE A 22 -1.21 6.53 11.21
C ILE A 22 -0.75 5.99 12.58
N GLY A 23 -0.09 4.83 12.61
CA GLY A 23 0.44 4.23 13.83
C GLY A 23 1.55 3.22 13.55
N THR A 24 2.44 3.04 14.52
CA THR A 24 3.53 2.05 14.45
C THR A 24 3.51 1.19 15.71
N PHE A 25 3.64 -0.12 15.53
CA PHE A 25 3.72 -1.10 16.61
C PHE A 25 5.13 -1.72 16.65
N SER A 26 5.42 -2.44 17.74
CA SER A 26 6.62 -3.26 17.81
C SER A 26 6.59 -4.37 16.76
N GLY A 27 7.76 -4.82 16.32
CA GLY A 27 7.86 -5.97 15.40
C GLY A 27 7.49 -5.68 13.94
N ASN A 28 7.76 -4.46 13.45
CA ASN A 28 7.55 -4.08 12.04
C ASN A 28 6.07 -4.17 11.63
N ALA A 29 5.16 -3.83 12.54
CA ALA A 29 3.73 -3.75 12.27
C ALA A 29 3.27 -2.29 12.28
N TYR A 30 2.36 -1.96 11.36
CA TYR A 30 1.89 -0.60 11.14
C TYR A 30 0.36 -0.56 11.09
N GLN A 31 -0.19 0.58 11.51
CA GLN A 31 -1.56 0.95 11.22
C GLN A 31 -1.54 1.92 10.03
N ILE A 32 -2.30 1.61 8.99
CA ILE A 32 -2.35 2.41 7.77
C ILE A 32 -3.79 2.83 7.46
N LYS A 33 -3.94 4.01 6.88
CA LYS A 33 -5.21 4.55 6.39
C LYS A 33 -5.11 4.77 4.89
N ASP A 34 -6.16 4.43 4.17
CA ASP A 34 -6.28 4.83 2.78
C ASP A 34 -6.38 6.37 2.68
N ILE A 35 -5.80 6.95 1.63
CA ILE A 35 -5.78 8.41 1.47
C ILE A 35 -7.13 8.91 0.93
N ASP A 36 -7.77 8.13 0.07
CA ASP A 36 -9.03 8.48 -0.60
C ASP A 36 -10.23 7.98 0.22
N SER A 37 -10.05 6.88 0.95
CA SER A 37 -11.08 6.27 1.79
C SER A 37 -10.82 6.45 3.29
N GLU A 38 -11.88 6.51 4.11
CA GLU A 38 -11.75 6.46 5.57
C GLU A 38 -11.37 5.07 6.12
N LYS A 39 -11.11 4.11 5.24
CA LYS A 39 -10.73 2.74 5.61
C LYS A 39 -9.39 2.73 6.35
N VAL A 40 -9.41 2.14 7.54
CA VAL A 40 -8.23 1.89 8.37
C VAL A 40 -7.90 0.41 8.39
N ILE A 41 -6.62 0.07 8.22
CA ILE A 41 -6.07 -1.27 8.41
C ILE A 41 -5.23 -1.23 9.68
N ASN A 42 -5.70 -1.94 10.71
CA ASN A 42 -5.16 -1.84 12.06
C ASN A 42 -3.78 -2.48 12.23
N SER A 43 -3.44 -3.49 11.43
CA SER A 43 -2.15 -4.17 11.54
C SER A 43 -1.72 -4.74 10.19
N ILE A 44 -0.65 -4.19 9.64
CA ILE A 44 0.03 -4.70 8.46
C ILE A 44 1.53 -4.82 8.73
N ASN A 45 2.14 -5.90 8.24
CA ASN A 45 3.59 -6.08 8.36
C ASN A 45 4.31 -5.18 7.35
N GLY A 46 5.36 -4.47 7.78
CA GLY A 46 6.17 -3.59 6.94
C GLY A 46 6.86 -4.29 5.78
N LYS A 47 7.02 -5.62 5.81
CA LYS A 47 7.51 -6.39 4.64
C LYS A 47 6.57 -6.30 3.43
N TYR A 48 5.31 -5.95 3.66
CA TYR A 48 4.29 -5.70 2.63
C TYR A 48 4.05 -4.20 2.42
N LEU A 49 4.99 -3.33 2.82
CA LEU A 49 4.94 -1.91 2.57
C LEU A 49 6.16 -1.48 1.76
N LYS A 50 5.98 -0.47 0.91
CA LYS A 50 7.06 0.18 0.17
C LYS A 50 6.89 1.68 0.30
N HIS A 51 8.00 2.41 0.48
CA HIS A 51 7.96 3.87 0.46
C HIS A 51 7.43 4.38 -0.88
N PHE A 52 6.40 5.20 -0.82
CA PHE A 52 5.84 5.86 -1.98
C PHE A 52 6.61 7.16 -2.23
N TYR A 53 7.44 7.15 -3.26
CA TYR A 53 8.12 8.35 -3.73
C TYR A 53 7.27 8.98 -4.83
N CYS A 54 6.51 10.03 -4.48
CA CYS A 54 5.89 10.87 -5.49
C CYS A 54 7.01 11.65 -6.19
N TRP A 55 7.33 11.31 -7.44
CA TRP A 55 8.18 12.17 -8.24
C TRP A 55 7.46 13.50 -8.47
N LYS A 56 7.92 14.52 -7.73
CA LYS A 56 7.50 15.90 -7.92
C LYS A 56 8.07 16.39 -9.26
N THR A 57 7.18 16.62 -10.23
CA THR A 57 7.41 17.54 -11.36
C THR A 57 7.11 18.98 -10.94
#